data_AF-A0A4Q0AYD9-F1
#
_entry.id   AF-A0A4Q0AYD9-F1
#
_cell.length_a   1.000
_cell.length_b   1.000
_cell.length_c   1.000
_cell.angle_alpha   90.00
_cell.angle_beta   90.00
_cell.angle_gamma   90.00
#
_symmetry.space_group_name_H-M   'P 1'
#
loop_
_entity.id
_entity.type
_entity.pdbx_description
1 polymer ?
#
loop_
_entity_poly.entity_id
_entity_poly.type
_entity_poly.pdbx_seq_one_letter_code
_entity_poly.pdbx_strand_id
1 'polypeptide(L)'
;MGVKQIIATHKFIAWLESLGLKYERTKASHDHYNYPKGHPKRLIRTITIRTKYKEIPILHIHTNLKTLGISKEQFEKEIQNF
;
A
#
# COMPACT_ATOMS: atom_id res chain seq x y z
N MET A 1 -12.10 -4.29 -23.01
CA MET A 1 -10.92 -5.06 -22.55
C MET A 1 -10.33 -4.31 -21.36
N GLY A 2 -10.54 -4.79 -20.14
CA GLY A 2 -10.04 -4.10 -18.95
C GLY A 2 -8.53 -4.25 -18.86
N VAL A 3 -7.79 -3.14 -18.96
CA VAL A 3 -6.34 -3.13 -18.72
C VAL A 3 -6.11 -3.74 -17.34
N LYS A 4 -5.40 -4.88 -17.25
CA LYS A 4 -4.96 -5.40 -15.95
C LYS A 4 -4.05 -4.33 -15.36
N GLN A 5 -4.56 -3.59 -14.39
CA GLN A 5 -3.78 -2.54 -13.74
C GLN A 5 -2.72 -3.21 -12.88
N ILE A 6 -1.56 -3.37 -13.49
CA ILE A 6 -0.36 -3.89 -12.87
C ILE A 6 0.27 -2.72 -12.12
N ILE A 7 0.15 -2.72 -10.79
CA ILE A 7 0.84 -1.74 -9.96
C ILE A 7 2.20 -2.31 -9.58
N ALA A 8 3.26 -1.66 -10.05
CA ALA A 8 4.62 -2.00 -9.65
C ALA A 8 4.82 -1.73 -8.16
N THR A 9 5.48 -2.67 -7.47
CA THR A 9 5.62 -2.64 -6.01
C THR A 9 6.32 -1.37 -5.51
N HIS A 10 7.35 -0.91 -6.21
CA HIS A 10 8.06 0.31 -5.85
C HIS A 10 7.18 1.57 -5.91
N LYS A 11 6.29 1.67 -6.92
CA LYS A 11 5.34 2.78 -7.04
C LYS A 11 4.35 2.80 -5.88
N PHE A 12 3.84 1.63 -5.53
CA PHE A 12 2.91 1.52 -4.40
C PHE A 12 3.59 1.87 -3.08
N ILE A 13 4.85 1.46 -2.87
CA ILE A 13 5.61 1.83 -1.67
C ILE A 13 5.83 3.35 -1.63
N ALA A 14 6.26 3.96 -2.73
CA ALA A 14 6.45 5.41 -2.80
C ALA A 14 5.14 6.18 -2.51
N TRP A 15 4.01 5.67 -3.01
CA TRP A 15 2.69 6.20 -2.68
C TRP A 15 2.37 6.07 -1.19
N LEU A 16 2.63 4.92 -0.55
CA LEU A 16 2.43 4.76 0.89
C LEU A 16 3.32 5.71 1.71
N GLU A 17 4.56 5.91 1.29
CA GLU A 17 5.48 6.85 1.94
C GLU A 17 4.98 8.29 1.79
N SER A 18 4.38 8.66 0.66
CA SER A 18 3.74 9.97 0.45
C SER A 18 2.54 10.21 1.38
N LEU A 19 1.83 9.15 1.76
CA LEU A 19 0.78 9.21 2.78
C LEU A 19 1.34 9.35 4.21
N GLY A 20 2.65 9.18 4.40
CA GLY A 20 3.32 9.22 5.70
C GLY A 20 3.45 7.87 6.40
N LEU A 21 3.14 6.76 5.71
CA LEU A 21 3.43 5.43 6.22
C LEU A 21 4.92 5.13 6.11
N LYS A 22 5.44 4.36 7.07
CA LYS A 22 6.82 3.89 7.09
C LYS A 22 6.85 2.39 7.25
N TYR A 23 7.93 1.79 6.76
CA TYR A 23 8.25 0.41 7.06
C TYR A 23 8.35 0.23 8.58
N GLU A 24 7.62 -0.76 9.12
CA GLU A 24 7.63 -1.09 10.54
C GLU A 24 8.41 -2.38 10.80
N ARG A 25 8.16 -3.43 10.02
CA ARG A 25 8.82 -4.73 10.15
C ARG A 25 8.51 -5.65 8.97
N THR A 26 9.30 -6.71 8.82
CA THR A 26 8.96 -7.86 7.98
C THR A 26 8.52 -9.02 8.87
N LYS A 27 7.43 -9.70 8.51
CA LYS A 27 7.00 -10.94 9.14
C LYS A 27 6.75 -12.00 8.08
N ALA A 28 7.47 -13.12 8.18
CA ALA A 28 7.52 -14.14 7.13
C ALA A 28 7.92 -13.51 5.78
N SER A 29 7.05 -13.57 4.77
CA SER A 29 7.31 -12.99 3.43
C SER A 29 6.54 -11.69 3.16
N HIS A 30 6.04 -11.02 4.21
CA HIS A 30 5.31 -9.77 4.09
C HIS A 30 6.00 -8.65 4.85
N ASP A 31 6.14 -7.51 4.19
CA ASP A 31 6.57 -6.26 4.77
C ASP A 31 5.35 -5.48 5.26
N HIS A 32 5.45 -4.96 6.47
CA HIS A 32 4.40 -4.26 7.17
C HIS A 32 4.71 -2.77 7.22
N TYR A 33 3.78 -1.96 6.73
CA TYR A 33 3.84 -0.51 6.74
C TYR A 33 2.76 0.06 7.65
N ASN A 34 3.08 1.09 8.41
CA ASN A 34 2.14 1.81 9.28
C ASN A 34 2.62 3.24 9.48
N TYR A 35 1.75 4.10 10.00
CA TYR A 35 2.19 5.40 10.48
C TYR A 35 3.13 5.25 11.69
N PRO A 36 4.04 6.22 11.91
CA PRO A 36 4.94 6.25 13.05
C PRO A 36 4.23 6.04 14.40
N LYS A 37 4.97 5.54 15.40
CA LYS A 37 4.42 5.34 16.75
C LYS A 37 3.97 6.69 17.33
N GLY A 38 2.75 6.75 17.85
CA GLY A 38 2.13 7.99 18.34
C GLY A 38 1.44 8.86 17.29
N HIS A 39 1.44 8.47 16.01
CA HIS A 39 0.72 9.22 14.98
C HIS A 39 -0.81 9.08 15.16
N PRO A 40 -1.60 10.17 15.05
CA PRO A 40 -3.05 10.13 15.28
C PRO A 40 -3.80 9.22 14.29
N LYS A 41 -3.27 9.05 13.07
CA LYS A 41 -3.83 8.17 12.04
C LYS A 41 -3.28 6.73 12.07
N ARG A 42 -2.56 6.34 13.14
CA ARG A 42 -1.93 5.01 13.20
C ARG A 42 -2.97 3.90 13.03
N LEU A 43 -2.66 2.96 12.13
CA LEU A 43 -3.58 1.92 11.75
C LEU A 43 -3.57 0.80 12.79
N ILE A 44 -4.76 0.28 13.10
CA ILE A 44 -4.94 -0.93 13.93
C ILE A 44 -4.37 -2.15 13.20
N ARG A 45 -4.57 -2.22 11.88
CA ARG A 45 -3.99 -3.23 10.99
C ARG A 45 -2.96 -2.57 10.07
N THR A 46 -1.75 -3.11 10.06
CA THR A 46 -0.68 -2.63 9.17
C THR A 46 -0.98 -2.95 7.71
N ILE A 47 -0.49 -2.12 6.80
CA ILE A 47 -0.48 -2.40 5.36
C ILE A 47 0.54 -3.48 5.06
N THR A 48 0.13 -4.52 4.34
CA THR A 48 0.99 -5.67 4.05
C THR A 48 1.29 -5.77 2.55
N ILE A 49 2.58 -5.89 2.23
CA ILE A 49 3.10 -5.93 0.86
C ILE A 49 4.12 -7.06 0.79
N ARG A 50 4.25 -7.69 -0.38
CA ARG A 50 5.36 -8.61 -0.63
C ARG A 50 6.38 -7.93 -1.53
N THR A 51 7.39 -7.28 -0.94
CA THR A 51 8.42 -6.52 -1.68
C THR A 51 9.22 -7.36 -2.67
N LYS A 52 9.32 -8.68 -2.45
CA LYS A 52 10.00 -9.63 -3.35
C LYS A 52 9.42 -9.65 -4.77
N TYR A 53 8.12 -9.38 -4.93
CA TYR A 53 7.50 -9.37 -6.25
C TYR A 53 7.58 -7.99 -6.88
N LYS A 54 7.77 -7.96 -8.21
CA LYS A 54 7.81 -6.71 -8.98
C LYS A 54 6.46 -5.99 -9.00
N GLU A 55 5.37 -6.72 -8.78
CA GLU A 55 3.99 -6.27 -8.91
C GLU A 55 3.17 -6.68 -7.69
N ILE A 56 2.21 -5.85 -7.32
CA ILE A 56 1.31 -6.13 -6.21
C ILE A 56 0.02 -6.79 -6.75
N PRO A 57 -0.37 -7.96 -6.25
CA PRO A 57 -1.63 -8.58 -6.63
C PRO A 57 -2.83 -7.68 -6.29
N ILE A 58 -3.83 -7.65 -7.16
CA ILE A 58 -5.01 -6.77 -7.01
C ILE A 58 -5.74 -6.95 -5.68
N LEU A 59 -5.76 -8.18 -5.14
CA LEU A 59 -6.38 -8.48 -3.86
C LEU A 59 -5.68 -7.78 -2.70
N HIS A 60 -4.34 -7.70 -2.73
CA HIS A 60 -3.56 -6.97 -1.72
C HIS A 60 -3.85 -5.47 -1.79
N ILE A 61 -3.98 -4.91 -2.99
CA ILE A 61 -4.36 -3.51 -3.17
C ILE A 61 -5.72 -3.28 -2.52
N HIS A 62 -6.73 -4.09 -2.85
CA HIS A 62 -8.08 -3.92 -2.31
C HIS A 62 -8.13 -3.98 -0.77
N THR A 63 -7.46 -4.96 -0.14
CA THR A 63 -7.44 -5.07 1.32
C THR A 63 -6.67 -3.94 1.99
N ASN A 64 -5.57 -3.47 1.38
CA ASN A 64 -4.79 -2.34 1.86
C ASN A 64 -5.59 -1.03 1.76
N LEU A 65 -6.27 -0.77 0.63
CA LEU A 65 -7.14 0.40 0.45
C LEU A 65 -8.27 0.44 1.47
N LYS A 66 -8.91 -0.72 1.73
CA LYS A 66 -9.92 -0.84 2.79
C LYS A 66 -9.35 -0.52 4.18
N THR A 67 -8.10 -0.89 4.43
CA THR A 67 -7.40 -0.58 5.71
C THR A 67 -7.07 0.91 5.82
N LEU A 68 -6.73 1.56 4.70
CA LEU A 68 -6.46 3.00 4.64
C LEU A 68 -7.73 3.87 4.62
N GLY A 69 -8.90 3.27 4.35
CA GLY A 69 -10.14 4.02 4.15
C GLY A 69 -10.16 4.83 2.85
N ILE A 70 -9.35 4.43 1.86
CA ILE A 70 -9.22 5.11 0.56
C ILE A 70 -10.04 4.37 -0.49
N SER A 71 -10.77 5.10 -1.33
CA SER A 71 -11.54 4.50 -2.43
C SER A 71 -10.63 4.07 -3.58
N LYS A 72 -11.06 3.09 -4.37
CA LYS A 72 -10.32 2.65 -5.56
C LYS A 72 -10.07 3.80 -6.54
N GLU A 73 -11.07 4.64 -6.76
CA GLU A 73 -10.98 5.80 -7.65
C GLU A 73 -9.97 6.83 -7.17
N GLN A 74 -9.92 7.09 -5.85
CA GLN A 74 -8.93 7.98 -5.26
C GLN A 74 -7.52 7.41 -5.46
N PHE A 75 -7.32 6.13 -5.15
CA PHE A 75 -6.04 5.46 -5.36
C PHE A 75 -5.59 5.51 -6.82
N GLU A 76 -6.49 5.22 -7.78
CA GLU A 76 -6.17 5.25 -9.21
C GLU A 76 -5.72 6.63 -9.70
N LYS A 77 -6.25 7.70 -9.12
CA LYS A 77 -5.81 9.08 -9.41
C LYS A 77 -4.46 9.39 -8.77
N GLU A 78 -4.25 8.98 -7.53
CA GLU A 78 -3.02 9.27 -6.80
C GLU A 78 -1.82 8.51 -7.35
N ILE A 79 -2.00 7.22 -7.66
CA ILE A 79 -0.92 6.33 -8.12
C ILE A 79 -0.40 6.67 -9.52
N GLN A 80 -1.14 7.45 -10.32
CA GLN A 80 -0.67 7.95 -11.62
C GLN A 80 0.48 8.96 -11.50
N ASN A 81 0.68 9.56 -10.32
CA ASN A 81 1.74 10.54 -10.07
C ASN A 81 3.07 9.90 -9.60
N PHE A 82 3.16 8.57 -9.60
CA PHE A 82 4.32 7.77 -9.21
C PHE A 82 4.71 6.80 -10.33
#